data_AF-A0A822ZAZ8-F1
#
_entry.id   AF-A0A822ZAZ8-F1
#
_cell.length_a   1.000
_cell.length_b   1.000
_cell.length_c   1.000
_cell.angle_alpha   90.00
_cell.angle_beta   90.00
_cell.angle_gamma   90.00
#
_symmetry.space_group_name_H-M   'P 1'
#
loop_
_entity.id
_entity.type
_entity.pdbx_description
1 polymer ?
#
loop_
_entity_poly.entity_id
_entity_poly.type
_entity_poly.pdbx_seq_one_letter_code
_entity_poly.pdbx_strand_id
1 'polypeptide(L)'
;MEYGHWVEEQSRQVNELRTALQAHVTDIDLRLLVDSGMNHYYDLFRMKATAAKADVFYLISGMWRTSAERFFLWIGGFRPSELLKVLTPQLDPLTEQQVVDVYNLQQSSQQAEDALSQGLLKLQQTLSETLASDTVVAGSYMSQMTTAMGKLEALVSFVNQVLITYLNQVVHFFYH
;
A
#
# COMPACT_ATOMS: atom_id res chain seq x y z
N MET A 1 5.73 12.38 -16.85
CA MET A 1 6.75 11.74 -17.72
C MET A 1 7.23 10.43 -17.07
N GLU A 2 7.64 10.44 -15.79
CA GLU A 2 8.10 9.25 -15.07
C GLU A 2 7.06 8.11 -14.97
N TYR A 3 5.78 8.42 -14.75
CA TYR A 3 4.73 7.38 -14.67
C TYR A 3 4.51 6.65 -16.02
N GLY A 4 4.63 7.35 -17.16
CA GLY A 4 4.50 6.73 -18.48
C GLY A 4 5.61 5.70 -18.73
N HIS A 5 6.85 6.09 -18.44
CA HIS A 5 7.99 5.18 -18.49
C HIS A 5 7.84 4.00 -17.52
N TRP A 6 7.29 4.23 -16.32
CA TRP A 6 7.02 3.16 -15.37
C TRP A 6 6.02 2.12 -15.91
N VAL A 7 4.99 2.56 -16.65
CA VAL A 7 3.98 1.67 -17.27
C VAL A 7 4.57 0.87 -18.44
N GLU A 8 5.42 1.50 -19.25
CA GLU A 8 6.14 0.81 -20.33
C GLU A 8 7.05 -0.31 -19.78
N GLU A 9 7.80 0.02 -18.73
CA GLU A 9 8.69 -0.93 -18.06
C GLU A 9 7.91 -2.07 -17.37
N GLN A 10 6.74 -1.77 -16.78
CA GLN A 10 5.84 -2.82 -16.29
C GLN A 10 5.40 -3.78 -17.39
N SER A 11 5.01 -3.24 -18.54
CA SER A 11 4.59 -4.07 -19.67
C SER A 11 5.73 -4.97 -20.15
N ARG A 12 6.96 -4.45 -20.16
CA ARG A 12 8.18 -5.23 -20.47
C ARG A 12 8.39 -6.36 -19.46
N GLN A 13 8.42 -6.07 -18.16
CA GLN A 13 8.66 -7.07 -17.11
C GLN A 13 7.57 -8.15 -17.06
N VAL A 14 6.30 -7.78 -17.27
CA VAL A 14 5.18 -8.74 -17.36
C VAL A 14 5.36 -9.69 -18.54
N ASN A 15 5.83 -9.18 -19.68
CA ASN A 15 6.10 -10.03 -20.84
C ASN A 15 7.29 -10.96 -20.59
N GLU A 16 8.36 -10.46 -19.98
CA GLU A 16 9.53 -11.27 -19.62
C GLU A 16 9.18 -12.39 -18.65
N LEU A 17 8.42 -12.10 -17.59
CA LEU A 17 7.96 -13.11 -16.64
C LEU A 17 7.09 -14.17 -17.33
N ARG A 18 6.20 -13.76 -18.24
CA ARG A 18 5.36 -14.69 -19.00
C ARG A 18 6.20 -15.59 -19.92
N THR A 19 7.18 -15.03 -20.61
CA THR A 19 8.10 -15.79 -21.47
C THR A 19 8.94 -16.76 -20.66
N ALA A 20 9.47 -16.33 -19.51
CA ALA A 20 10.23 -17.19 -18.59
C ALA A 20 9.39 -18.36 -18.07
N LEU A 21 8.13 -18.10 -17.71
CA LEU A 21 7.19 -19.13 -17.26
C LEU A 21 6.91 -20.17 -18.37
N GLN A 22 6.74 -19.72 -19.62
CA GLN A 22 6.51 -20.58 -20.78
C GLN A 22 7.76 -21.38 -21.19
N ALA A 23 8.95 -20.82 -20.97
CA ALA A 23 10.22 -21.46 -21.29
C ALA A 23 10.70 -22.44 -20.21
N HIS A 24 9.96 -22.59 -19.10
CA HIS A 24 10.33 -23.43 -17.96
C HIS A 24 11.77 -23.18 -17.47
N VAL A 25 12.13 -21.90 -17.31
CA VAL A 25 13.45 -21.50 -16.78
C VAL A 25 13.62 -21.94 -15.32
N THR A 26 14.84 -21.86 -14.79
CA THR A 26 15.13 -22.31 -13.43
C THR A 26 14.40 -21.45 -12.39
N ASP A 27 14.12 -22.02 -11.21
CA ASP A 27 13.52 -21.30 -10.08
C ASP A 27 14.36 -20.08 -9.66
N ILE A 28 15.68 -20.15 -9.85
CA ILE A 28 16.60 -19.04 -9.58
C ILE A 28 16.33 -17.87 -10.53
N ASP A 29 16.19 -18.15 -11.83
CA ASP A 29 15.89 -17.12 -12.84
C ASP A 29 14.50 -16.53 -12.64
N LEU A 30 13.50 -17.37 -12.30
CA LEU A 30 12.15 -16.90 -11.94
C LEU A 30 12.18 -16.00 -10.72
N ARG A 31 12.95 -16.35 -9.68
CA ARG A 31 13.07 -15.54 -8.46
C ARG A 31 13.69 -14.18 -8.74
N LEU A 32 14.72 -14.11 -9.59
CA LEU A 32 15.31 -12.84 -10.02
C LEU A 32 14.30 -11.93 -10.74
N LEU A 33 13.45 -12.51 -11.60
CA LEU A 33 12.39 -11.75 -12.28
C LEU A 33 11.32 -11.26 -11.31
N VAL A 34 10.93 -12.09 -10.33
CA VAL A 34 9.99 -11.70 -9.26
C VAL A 34 10.58 -10.58 -8.41
N ASP A 35 11.83 -10.70 -7.96
CA ASP A 35 12.53 -9.67 -7.18
C ASP A 35 12.65 -8.35 -7.95
N SER A 36 12.96 -8.42 -9.25
CA SER A 36 12.96 -7.25 -10.14
C SER A 36 11.57 -6.59 -10.22
N GLY A 37 10.51 -7.39 -10.37
CA GLY A 37 9.13 -6.90 -10.38
C GLY A 37 8.74 -6.23 -9.06
N MET A 38 9.12 -6.83 -7.93
CA MET A 38 8.88 -6.28 -6.59
C MET A 38 9.59 -4.94 -6.39
N ASN A 39 10.85 -4.84 -6.81
CA ASN A 39 11.61 -3.58 -6.78
C ASN A 39 10.94 -2.49 -7.65
N HIS A 40 10.41 -2.85 -8.82
CA HIS A 40 9.72 -1.89 -9.68
C HIS A 40 8.42 -1.34 -9.05
N TYR A 41 7.69 -2.17 -8.31
CA TYR A 41 6.56 -1.70 -7.50
C TYR A 41 7.00 -0.85 -6.30
N TYR A 42 8.12 -1.17 -5.66
CA TYR A 42 8.67 -0.32 -4.60
C TYR A 42 8.97 1.09 -5.13
N ASP A 43 9.53 1.21 -6.32
CA ASP A 43 9.76 2.48 -6.99
C ASP A 43 8.45 3.25 -7.25
N LEU A 44 7.37 2.56 -7.64
CA LEU A 44 6.05 3.20 -7.78
C LEU A 44 5.57 3.81 -6.47
N PHE A 45 5.63 3.04 -5.38
CA PHE A 45 5.18 3.52 -4.08
C PHE A 45 6.06 4.66 -3.56
N ARG A 46 7.36 4.64 -3.82
CA ARG A 46 8.27 5.76 -3.53
C ARG A 46 7.89 7.01 -4.31
N MET A 47 7.61 6.89 -5.62
CA MET A 47 7.15 8.01 -6.44
C MET A 47 5.82 8.56 -5.94
N LYS A 48 4.85 7.69 -5.61
CA LYS A 48 3.56 8.09 -5.02
C LYS A 48 3.74 8.81 -3.68
N ALA A 49 4.59 8.31 -2.80
CA ALA A 49 4.88 8.95 -1.52
C ALA A 49 5.52 10.33 -1.71
N THR A 50 6.44 10.47 -2.67
CA THR A 50 7.08 11.75 -3.01
C THR A 50 6.07 12.74 -3.57
N ALA A 51 5.20 12.31 -4.49
CA ALA A 51 4.13 13.13 -5.02
C ALA A 51 3.14 13.57 -3.92
N ALA A 52 2.76 12.67 -3.01
CA ALA A 52 1.87 12.99 -1.89
C ALA A 52 2.47 14.03 -0.92
N LYS A 53 3.80 13.99 -0.72
CA LYS A 53 4.51 15.00 0.09
C LYS A 53 4.54 16.37 -0.59
N ALA A 54 4.63 16.40 -1.91
CA ALA A 54 4.61 17.64 -2.68
C ALA A 54 3.20 18.23 -2.78
N ASP A 55 2.21 17.40 -3.12
CA ASP A 55 0.80 17.74 -3.17
C ASP A 55 -0.07 16.48 -3.01
N VAL A 56 -0.70 16.36 -1.84
CA VAL A 56 -1.58 15.24 -1.51
C VAL A 56 -2.87 15.24 -2.35
N PHE A 57 -3.34 16.42 -2.80
CA PHE A 57 -4.57 16.53 -3.59
C PHE A 57 -4.38 15.94 -4.99
N TYR A 58 -3.18 16.06 -5.57
CA TYR A 58 -2.86 15.40 -6.83
C TYR A 58 -2.97 13.87 -6.73
N LEU A 59 -2.61 13.30 -5.58
CA LEU A 59 -2.68 11.86 -5.35
C LEU A 59 -4.10 11.35 -5.06
N ILE A 60 -4.87 12.14 -4.30
CA ILE A 60 -6.25 11.81 -3.87
C ILE A 60 -7.27 12.08 -4.98
N SER A 61 -7.07 13.11 -5.81
CA SER A 61 -7.97 13.43 -6.94
C SER A 61 -7.95 12.38 -8.06
N GLY A 62 -6.97 11.47 -8.06
CA GLY A 62 -7.03 10.24 -8.86
C GLY A 62 -6.94 10.47 -10.37
N MET A 63 -6.38 11.59 -10.82
CA MET A 63 -6.21 11.93 -12.25
C MET A 63 -5.35 10.91 -13.03
N TRP A 64 -4.62 10.03 -12.32
CA TRP A 64 -3.78 8.97 -12.86
C TRP A 64 -4.44 7.58 -12.83
N ARG A 65 -5.63 7.41 -12.24
CA ARG A 65 -6.28 6.10 -12.01
C ARG A 65 -7.27 5.74 -13.12
N THR A 66 -7.26 4.48 -13.51
CA THR A 66 -8.26 3.85 -14.38
C THR A 66 -9.60 3.63 -13.64
N SER A 67 -10.69 3.47 -14.38
CA SER A 67 -12.03 3.23 -13.80
C SER A 67 -12.10 1.96 -12.93
N ALA A 68 -11.32 0.93 -13.26
CA ALA A 68 -11.27 -0.33 -12.49
C ALA A 68 -10.57 -0.13 -11.13
N GLU A 69 -9.50 0.66 -11.09
CA GLU A 69 -8.80 1.01 -9.83
C GLU A 69 -9.68 1.83 -8.88
N ARG A 70 -10.76 2.43 -9.39
CA ARG A 70 -11.73 3.18 -8.58
C ARG A 70 -12.70 2.30 -7.81
N PHE A 71 -12.97 1.07 -8.26
CA PHE A 71 -13.91 0.15 -7.60
C PHE A 71 -13.37 -0.44 -6.29
N PHE A 72 -12.06 -0.50 -6.12
CA PHE A 72 -11.41 -1.08 -4.94
C PHE A 72 -10.87 -0.03 -3.95
N LEU A 73 -11.28 1.24 -4.08
CA LEU A 73 -10.67 2.37 -3.37
C LEU A 73 -10.77 2.24 -1.84
N TRP A 74 -9.63 1.91 -1.23
CA TRP A 74 -9.28 2.16 0.17
C TRP A 74 -8.25 3.29 0.24
N ILE A 75 -7.77 3.62 1.45
CA ILE A 75 -6.95 4.78 1.88
C ILE A 75 -5.88 5.25 0.87
N GLY A 76 -5.36 4.37 0.00
CA GLY A 76 -4.47 4.75 -1.11
C GLY A 76 -4.54 3.90 -2.38
N GLY A 77 -5.53 3.02 -2.55
CA GLY A 77 -5.51 2.01 -3.62
C GLY A 77 -6.50 0.88 -3.38
N PHE A 78 -6.13 -0.36 -3.71
CA PHE A 78 -6.94 -1.55 -3.41
C PHE A 78 -6.78 -1.99 -1.94
N ARG A 79 -7.70 -2.82 -1.44
CA ARG A 79 -7.50 -3.61 -0.22
C ARG A 79 -6.72 -4.90 -0.56
N PRO A 80 -5.49 -5.10 -0.07
CA PRO A 80 -4.72 -6.34 -0.29
C PRO A 80 -5.51 -7.63 -0.03
N SER A 81 -6.32 -7.68 1.03
CA SER A 81 -7.15 -8.83 1.39
C SER A 81 -8.16 -9.20 0.30
N GLU A 82 -8.82 -8.19 -0.30
CA GLU A 82 -9.77 -8.38 -1.40
C GLU A 82 -9.07 -8.79 -2.69
N LEU A 83 -7.87 -8.26 -2.95
CA LEU A 83 -7.07 -8.68 -4.10
C LEU A 83 -6.68 -10.16 -3.97
N LEU A 84 -6.22 -10.58 -2.80
CA LEU A 84 -5.89 -11.99 -2.54
C LEU A 84 -7.11 -12.90 -2.75
N LYS A 85 -8.31 -12.51 -2.27
CA LYS A 85 -9.55 -13.28 -2.52
C LYS A 85 -9.83 -13.53 -4.01
N VAL A 86 -9.55 -12.53 -4.87
CA VAL A 86 -9.78 -12.63 -6.32
C VAL A 86 -8.69 -13.45 -7.03
N LEU A 87 -7.46 -13.39 -6.52
CA LEU A 87 -6.31 -14.06 -7.12
C LEU A 87 -6.18 -15.52 -6.69
N THR A 88 -6.58 -15.91 -5.48
CA THR A 88 -6.43 -17.29 -4.98
C THR A 88 -6.94 -18.36 -5.95
N PRO A 89 -8.13 -18.22 -6.59
CA PRO A 89 -8.62 -19.21 -7.55
C PRO A 89 -7.82 -19.27 -8.86
N GLN A 90 -6.98 -18.28 -9.15
CA GLN A 90 -6.16 -18.21 -10.37
C GLN A 90 -4.75 -18.78 -10.18
N LEU A 91 -4.37 -19.13 -8.95
CA LEU A 91 -3.03 -19.62 -8.61
C LEU A 91 -2.90 -21.15 -8.68
N ASP A 92 -3.93 -21.86 -9.16
CA ASP A 92 -3.92 -23.32 -9.22
C ASP A 92 -2.89 -23.88 -10.24
N PRO A 93 -2.20 -25.00 -9.90
CA PRO A 93 -2.32 -25.78 -8.67
C PRO A 93 -1.38 -25.27 -7.55
N LEU A 94 -1.94 -25.00 -6.37
CA LEU A 94 -1.18 -24.74 -5.14
C LEU A 94 -1.04 -26.01 -4.29
N THR A 95 0.08 -26.13 -3.57
CA THR A 95 0.22 -27.15 -2.52
C THR A 95 -0.64 -26.82 -1.31
N GLU A 96 -1.00 -27.82 -0.49
CA GLU A 96 -1.80 -27.59 0.73
C GLU A 96 -1.16 -26.55 1.67
N GLN A 97 0.17 -26.57 1.78
CA GLN A 97 0.92 -25.60 2.58
C GLN A 97 0.76 -24.18 2.02
N GLN A 98 0.93 -24.00 0.70
CA GLN A 98 0.75 -22.69 0.06
C GLN A 98 -0.67 -22.16 0.19
N VAL A 99 -1.69 -23.02 0.17
CA VAL A 99 -3.08 -22.62 0.40
C VAL A 99 -3.27 -22.05 1.81
N VAL A 100 -2.73 -22.73 2.82
CA VAL A 100 -2.76 -22.26 4.21
C VAL A 100 -2.04 -20.92 4.35
N ASP A 101 -0.88 -20.80 3.71
CA ASP A 101 -0.06 -19.59 3.74
C ASP A 101 -0.78 -18.41 3.08
N VAL A 102 -1.38 -18.58 1.90
CA VAL A 102 -2.21 -17.55 1.25
C VAL A 102 -3.37 -17.12 2.13
N TYR A 103 -4.04 -18.06 2.79
CA TYR A 103 -5.12 -17.75 3.74
C TYR A 103 -4.64 -16.93 4.95
N ASN A 104 -3.49 -17.29 5.52
CA ASN A 104 -2.88 -16.55 6.64
C ASN A 104 -2.48 -15.14 6.21
N LEU A 105 -1.92 -14.98 5.01
CA LEU A 105 -1.59 -13.68 4.44
C LEU A 105 -2.84 -12.83 4.22
N GLN A 106 -3.93 -13.43 3.74
CA GLN A 106 -5.20 -12.74 3.56
C GLN A 106 -5.79 -12.26 4.90
N GLN A 107 -5.78 -13.12 5.92
CA GLN A 107 -6.31 -12.77 7.25
C GLN A 107 -5.48 -11.68 7.92
N SER A 108 -4.15 -11.82 7.90
CA SER A 108 -3.26 -10.78 8.42
C SER A 108 -3.47 -9.46 7.69
N SER A 109 -3.55 -9.48 6.35
CA SER A 109 -3.91 -8.33 5.48
C SER A 109 -5.17 -7.61 5.95
N GLN A 110 -6.25 -8.36 6.16
CA GLN A 110 -7.52 -7.80 6.63
C GLN A 110 -7.38 -7.12 7.99
N GLN A 111 -6.66 -7.71 8.93
CA GLN A 111 -6.52 -7.18 10.28
C GLN A 111 -5.83 -5.80 10.30
N ALA A 112 -4.78 -5.58 9.52
CA ALA A 112 -4.17 -4.25 9.50
C ALA A 112 -4.89 -3.27 8.59
N GLU A 113 -5.61 -3.73 7.58
CA GLU A 113 -6.56 -2.87 6.86
C GLU A 113 -7.61 -2.30 7.83
N ASP A 114 -8.15 -3.12 8.72
CA ASP A 114 -9.11 -2.69 9.73
C ASP A 114 -8.47 -1.75 10.75
N ALA A 115 -7.26 -2.08 11.25
CA ALA A 115 -6.53 -1.23 12.17
C ALA A 115 -6.19 0.14 11.57
N LEU A 116 -5.76 0.19 10.31
CA LEU A 116 -5.45 1.44 9.62
C LEU A 116 -6.72 2.25 9.34
N SER A 117 -7.82 1.60 8.97
CA SER A 117 -9.12 2.26 8.79
C SER A 117 -9.60 2.92 10.09
N GLN A 118 -9.51 2.19 11.21
CA GLN A 118 -9.84 2.73 12.54
C GLN A 118 -8.91 3.88 12.95
N GLY A 119 -7.59 3.75 12.70
CA GLY A 119 -6.61 4.80 12.96
C GLY A 119 -6.92 6.09 12.18
N LEU A 120 -7.31 5.97 10.91
CA LEU A 120 -7.70 7.11 10.09
C LEU A 120 -9.00 7.77 10.58
N LEU A 121 -10.02 6.99 10.94
CA LEU A 121 -11.26 7.52 11.51
C LEU A 121 -10.98 8.31 12.80
N LYS A 122 -10.14 7.75 13.69
CA LYS A 122 -9.75 8.42 14.94
C LYS A 122 -8.99 9.71 14.69
N LEU A 123 -8.12 9.75 13.67
CA LEU A 123 -7.45 10.97 13.24
C LEU A 123 -8.46 12.02 12.79
N GLN A 124 -9.37 11.66 11.88
CA GLN A 124 -10.38 12.59 11.36
C GLN A 124 -11.25 13.15 12.49
N GLN A 125 -11.68 12.30 13.43
CA GLN A 125 -12.42 12.72 14.61
C GLN A 125 -11.61 13.72 15.46
N THR A 126 -10.35 13.38 15.77
CA THR A 126 -9.47 14.24 16.59
C THR A 126 -9.23 15.60 15.93
N LEU A 127 -9.03 15.63 14.61
CA LEU A 127 -8.87 16.86 13.84
C LEU A 127 -10.16 17.70 13.87
N SER A 128 -11.32 17.05 13.66
CA SER A 128 -12.62 17.73 13.72
C SER A 128 -12.90 18.31 15.10
N GLU A 129 -12.60 17.58 16.18
CA GLU A 129 -12.76 18.06 17.56
C GLU A 129 -11.83 19.24 17.86
N THR A 130 -10.59 19.18 17.36
CA THR A 130 -9.61 20.28 17.52
C THR A 130 -10.09 21.55 16.79
N LEU A 131 -10.63 21.42 15.57
CA LEU A 131 -11.17 22.54 14.79
C LEU A 131 -12.53 23.03 15.31
N ALA A 132 -13.34 22.18 15.92
CA ALA A 132 -14.62 22.57 16.52
C ALA A 132 -14.44 23.29 17.87
N SER A 133 -13.34 23.02 18.59
CA SER A 133 -12.97 23.72 19.83
C SER A 133 -12.53 25.18 19.60
N ASP A 134 -12.42 25.59 18.33
CA ASP A 134 -11.75 26.78 17.83
C ASP A 134 -12.61 28.07 17.85
N THR A 135 -13.70 28.12 18.63
CA THR A 135 -14.52 29.34 18.75
C THR A 135 -14.09 30.28 19.89
N VAL A 136 -13.09 29.93 20.70
CA VAL A 136 -12.75 30.71 21.92
C VAL A 136 -11.22 30.89 22.08
N VAL A 137 -10.73 32.07 21.64
CA VAL A 137 -9.48 32.77 22.03
C VAL A 137 -8.22 32.58 21.15
N ALA A 138 -7.88 33.66 20.44
CA ALA A 138 -6.77 33.82 19.49
C ALA A 138 -5.33 33.68 20.05
N GLY A 139 -5.14 33.45 21.36
CA GLY A 139 -3.82 33.18 21.97
C GLY A 139 -3.39 31.71 21.94
N SER A 140 -4.30 30.80 21.56
CA SER A 140 -4.14 29.34 21.71
C SER A 140 -3.56 28.64 20.46
N TYR A 141 -3.59 29.32 19.30
CA TYR A 141 -3.36 28.70 17.99
C TYR A 141 -1.97 28.07 17.84
N MET A 142 -0.91 28.72 18.34
CA MET A 142 0.44 28.17 18.27
C MET A 142 0.63 26.91 19.13
N SER A 143 0.10 26.93 20.36
CA SER A 143 0.13 25.77 21.28
C SER A 143 -0.68 24.59 20.72
N GLN A 144 -1.82 24.89 20.10
CA GLN A 144 -2.69 23.91 19.46
C GLN A 144 -2.07 23.34 18.18
N MET A 145 -1.45 24.17 17.34
CA MET A 145 -0.72 23.74 16.14
C MET A 145 0.43 22.80 16.53
N THR A 146 1.19 23.11 17.59
CA THR A 146 2.23 22.21 18.11
C THR A 146 1.65 20.88 18.59
N THR A 147 0.49 20.89 19.25
CA THR A 147 -0.18 19.66 19.72
C THR A 147 -0.72 18.82 18.56
N ALA A 148 -1.30 19.46 17.55
CA ALA A 148 -1.80 18.81 16.35
C ALA A 148 -0.64 18.22 15.51
N MET A 149 0.46 18.96 15.35
CA MET A 149 1.69 18.46 14.72
C MET A 149 2.23 17.23 15.45
N GLY A 150 2.32 17.27 16.78
CA GLY A 150 2.82 16.14 17.57
C GLY A 150 1.94 14.88 17.45
N LYS A 151 0.61 15.05 17.40
CA LYS A 151 -0.33 13.94 17.14
C LYS A 151 -0.21 13.40 15.71
N LEU A 152 0.01 14.28 14.73
CA LEU A 152 0.22 13.90 13.33
C LEU A 152 1.54 13.13 13.17
N GLU A 153 2.62 13.58 13.79
CA GLU A 153 3.90 12.86 13.81
C GLU A 153 3.77 11.48 14.47
N ALA A 154 3.08 11.39 15.61
CA ALA A 154 2.82 10.11 16.26
C ALA A 154 2.03 9.15 15.35
N LEU A 155 1.06 9.67 14.59
CA LEU A 155 0.32 8.86 13.63
C LEU A 155 1.17 8.46 12.42
N VAL A 156 1.95 9.37 11.85
CA VAL A 156 2.87 9.06 10.74
C VAL A 156 3.88 8.00 11.18
N SER A 157 4.39 8.10 12.40
CA SER A 157 5.26 7.08 12.99
C SER A 157 4.53 5.74 13.15
N PHE A 158 3.28 5.73 13.64
CA PHE A 158 2.48 4.52 13.76
C PHE A 158 2.22 3.86 12.40
N VAL A 159 1.83 4.64 11.39
CA VAL A 159 1.60 4.15 10.02
C VAL A 159 2.88 3.58 9.43
N ASN A 160 4.02 4.27 9.58
CA ASN A 160 5.32 3.75 9.14
C ASN A 160 5.68 2.44 9.85
N GLN A 161 5.43 2.33 11.16
CA GLN A 161 5.69 1.12 11.93
C GLN A 161 4.84 -0.07 11.43
N VAL A 162 3.55 0.17 11.19
CA VAL A 162 2.64 -0.85 10.65
C VAL A 162 3.05 -1.25 9.23
N LEU A 163 3.41 -0.29 8.37
CA LEU A 163 3.88 -0.56 7.01
C LEU A 163 5.18 -1.36 6.98
N ILE A 164 6.14 -1.02 7.85
CA ILE A 164 7.41 -1.75 8.00
C ILE A 164 7.16 -3.18 8.52
N THR A 165 6.25 -3.33 9.48
CA THR A 165 5.87 -4.65 10.00
C THR A 165 5.20 -5.49 8.91
N TYR A 166 4.37 -4.88 8.09
CA TYR A 166 3.75 -5.49 6.91
C TYR A 166 4.77 -5.92 5.86
N LEU A 167 5.67 -5.02 5.48
CA LEU A 167 6.72 -5.32 4.52
C LEU A 167 7.62 -6.45 5.02
N ASN A 168 7.96 -6.47 6.31
CA ASN A 168 8.73 -7.56 6.91
C ASN A 168 7.96 -8.89 6.90
N GLN A 169 6.66 -8.90 7.19
CA GLN A 169 5.84 -10.11 7.10
C GLN A 169 5.70 -10.62 5.66
N VAL A 170 5.53 -9.72 4.69
CA VAL A 170 5.46 -10.05 3.26
C VAL A 170 6.82 -10.57 2.76
N VAL A 171 7.93 -9.94 3.14
CA VAL A 171 9.28 -10.45 2.80
C VAL A 171 9.51 -11.83 3.43
N HIS A 172 9.10 -12.05 4.67
CA HIS A 172 9.21 -13.35 5.32
C HIS A 172 8.33 -14.42 4.64
N PHE A 173 7.21 -14.03 4.04
CA PHE A 173 6.33 -14.91 3.28
C PHE A 173 6.92 -15.36 1.94
N PHE A 174 7.67 -14.48 1.25
CA PHE A 174 8.27 -14.79 -0.05
C PHE A 174 9.66 -15.42 0.02
N TYR A 175 10.34 -15.34 1.17
CA TYR A 175 11.72 -15.80 1.33
C TYR A 175 11.89 -17.14 2.04
N HIS A 176 10.79 -17.81 2.41
CA HIS A 176 10.75 -19.18 2.94
C HIS A 176 9.86 -20.08 2.09
#